data_AF-A0A2I4AIW9-F1
#
_entry.id   AF-A0A2I4AIW9-F1
#
_cell.length_a   1.000
_cell.length_b   1.000
_cell.length_c   1.000
_cell.angle_alpha   90.00
_cell.angle_beta   90.00
_cell.angle_gamma   90.00
#
_symmetry.space_group_name_H-M   'P 1'
#
loop_
_entity.id
_entity.type
_entity.pdbx_description
1 polymer ?
#
loop_
_entity_poly.entity_id
_entity_poly.type
_entity_poly.pdbx_seq_one_letter_code
_entity_poly.pdbx_strand_id
1 'polypeptide(L)'
;MLRSLGIILLTISLVIGLVILQVVLVQVFFLQDKMSPTEKQKPLALNNRKAFHCFNYFFFFYNVVMGFSTCALRLLFSLVVGTWLVSRIDRTIMQRGYETLDAGYSTWIGMIFADHYHNNPVMVCFCQLLVSNVLERRNTTTYASFDNALSASTLNNRARRRWVLSYTLMKNPSLILLRKHNLKQSSTQTETTVRAWVMASQTQSHQATPEIIITE
;
A
#
# COMPACT_ATOMS: atom_id res chain seq x y z
N MET A 1 -14.80 27.67 -42.03
CA MET A 1 -14.32 27.01 -40.78
C MET A 1 -15.36 27.01 -39.67
N LEU A 2 -16.03 28.13 -39.36
CA LEU A 2 -17.04 28.17 -38.30
C LEU A 2 -18.25 27.25 -38.56
N ARG A 3 -18.75 27.22 -39.81
CA ARG A 3 -19.86 26.35 -40.23
C ARG A 3 -19.53 24.86 -40.12
N SER A 4 -18.31 24.46 -40.51
CA SER A 4 -17.85 23.07 -40.42
C SER A 4 -17.65 22.64 -38.97
N LEU A 5 -17.09 23.51 -38.12
CA LEU A 5 -17.00 23.27 -36.68
C LEU A 5 -18.38 23.15 -36.03
N GLY A 6 -19.33 24.00 -36.43
CA GLY A 6 -20.71 23.93 -35.93
C GLY A 6 -21.41 22.60 -36.25
N ILE A 7 -21.22 22.09 -37.47
CA ILE A 7 -21.76 20.77 -37.87
C ILE A 7 -21.14 19.65 -37.03
N ILE A 8 -19.81 19.68 -36.83
CA ILE A 8 -19.11 18.68 -36.00
C ILE A 8 -19.62 18.72 -34.56
N LEU A 9 -19.72 19.90 -33.95
CA LEU A 9 -20.24 20.04 -32.58
C LEU A 9 -21.68 19.55 -32.43
N LEU A 10 -22.55 19.86 -33.41
CA LEU A 10 -23.93 19.39 -33.41
C LEU A 10 -23.98 17.86 -33.48
N THR A 11 -23.21 17.24 -34.38
CA THR A 11 -23.17 15.77 -34.49
C THR A 11 -22.68 15.09 -33.20
N ILE A 12 -21.64 15.63 -32.55
CA ILE A 12 -21.15 15.13 -31.26
C ILE A 12 -22.22 15.26 -30.19
N SER A 13 -22.88 16.41 -30.09
CA SER A 13 -23.96 16.66 -29.13
C SER A 13 -25.13 15.68 -29.32
N LEU A 14 -25.51 15.40 -30.57
CA LEU A 14 -26.57 14.43 -30.90
C LEU A 14 -26.19 13.02 -30.45
N VAL A 15 -24.95 12.59 -30.69
CA VAL A 15 -24.46 11.27 -30.25
C VAL A 15 -24.48 11.17 -28.72
N ILE A 16 -24.03 12.19 -28.00
CA ILE A 16 -24.07 12.24 -26.52
C ILE A 16 -25.52 12.19 -26.03
N GLY A 17 -26.42 12.96 -26.64
CA GLY A 17 -27.85 12.95 -26.32
C GLY A 17 -28.48 11.57 -26.47
N LEU A 18 -28.11 10.82 -27.52
CA LEU A 18 -28.56 9.44 -27.71
C LEU A 18 -28.05 8.49 -26.61
N VAL A 19 -26.79 8.61 -26.18
CA VAL A 19 -26.28 7.82 -25.03
C VAL A 19 -27.06 8.12 -23.77
N ILE A 20 -27.29 9.41 -23.46
CA ILE A 20 -28.02 9.82 -22.25
C ILE A 20 -29.45 9.26 -22.31
N LEU A 21 -30.13 9.41 -23.44
CA LEU A 21 -31.47 8.86 -23.64
C LEU A 21 -31.50 7.34 -23.47
N GLN A 22 -30.52 6.61 -24.02
CA GLN A 22 -30.40 5.17 -23.84
C GLN A 22 -30.23 4.78 -22.36
N VAL A 23 -29.36 5.48 -21.62
CA VAL A 23 -29.15 5.24 -20.18
C VAL A 23 -30.43 5.52 -19.37
N VAL A 24 -31.12 6.62 -19.66
CA VAL A 24 -32.37 6.99 -18.99
C VAL A 24 -33.46 5.95 -19.26
N LEU A 25 -33.66 5.54 -20.52
CA LEU A 25 -34.65 4.51 -20.87
C LEU A 25 -34.36 3.19 -20.17
N VAL A 26 -33.10 2.78 -20.06
CA VAL A 26 -32.71 1.57 -19.32
C VAL A 26 -33.00 1.69 -17.82
N GLN A 27 -32.66 2.83 -17.21
CA GLN A 27 -32.85 3.04 -15.77
C GLN A 27 -34.31 3.20 -15.34
N VAL A 28 -35.18 3.69 -16.24
CA VAL A 28 -36.60 3.96 -15.96
C VAL A 28 -37.49 2.77 -16.35
N PHE A 29 -37.30 2.17 -17.54
CA PHE A 29 -38.21 1.14 -18.04
C PHE A 29 -37.74 -0.30 -17.80
N PHE A 30 -36.42 -0.55 -17.80
CA PHE A 30 -35.90 -1.92 -17.81
C PHE A 30 -35.29 -2.35 -16.47
N LEU A 31 -34.79 -1.42 -15.64
CA LEU A 31 -34.25 -1.76 -14.32
C LEU A 31 -35.39 -1.92 -13.30
N GLN A 32 -35.32 -2.97 -12.48
CA GLN A 32 -36.28 -3.18 -11.40
C GLN A 32 -36.20 -2.05 -10.38
N ASP A 33 -37.36 -1.59 -9.91
CA ASP A 33 -37.44 -0.59 -8.86
C ASP A 33 -36.88 -1.11 -7.54
N LYS A 34 -36.44 -0.19 -6.68
CA LYS A 34 -35.81 -0.52 -5.41
C LYS A 34 -36.76 -1.35 -4.54
N MET A 35 -36.35 -2.55 -4.17
CA MET A 35 -37.13 -3.44 -3.29
C MET A 35 -37.09 -3.00 -1.82
N SER A 36 -36.11 -2.18 -1.41
CA SER A 36 -35.99 -1.65 -0.04
C SER A 36 -35.44 -0.22 -0.03
N PRO A 37 -35.99 0.71 0.78
CA PRO A 37 -35.54 2.10 0.85
C PRO A 37 -34.14 2.29 1.49
N THR A 38 -33.54 1.24 2.06
CA THR A 38 -32.25 1.31 2.78
C THR A 38 -31.03 1.00 1.90
N GLU A 39 -31.21 0.49 0.67
CA GLU A 39 -30.10 0.23 -0.26
C GLU A 39 -29.77 1.44 -1.15
N LYS A 40 -28.49 1.86 -1.15
CA LYS A 40 -28.00 2.98 -1.96
C LYS A 40 -28.06 2.71 -3.47
N GLN A 41 -27.98 1.44 -3.91
CA GLN A 41 -27.90 1.06 -5.32
C GLN A 41 -29.14 0.29 -5.76
N LYS A 42 -29.63 0.54 -6.99
CA LYS A 42 -30.73 -0.26 -7.57
C LYS A 42 -30.23 -1.69 -7.85
N PRO A 43 -31.00 -2.74 -7.55
CA PRO A 43 -30.62 -4.09 -7.93
C PRO A 43 -30.55 -4.23 -9.46
N LEU A 44 -29.56 -4.96 -10.00
CA LEU A 44 -29.38 -5.19 -11.45
C LEU A 44 -30.42 -6.15 -12.06
N ALA A 45 -31.57 -6.34 -11.40
CA ALA A 45 -32.64 -7.19 -11.89
C ALA A 45 -33.43 -6.45 -12.99
N LEU A 46 -33.74 -7.17 -14.07
CA LEU A 46 -34.42 -6.62 -15.24
C LEU A 46 -35.92 -6.87 -15.14
N ASN A 47 -36.71 -5.81 -15.28
CA ASN A 47 -38.15 -5.90 -15.50
C ASN A 47 -38.42 -5.96 -17.02
N ASN A 48 -39.37 -6.80 -17.44
CA ASN A 48 -39.73 -7.00 -18.85
C ASN A 48 -38.57 -7.36 -19.81
N ARG A 49 -37.96 -8.54 -19.57
CA ARG A 49 -36.86 -9.11 -20.37
C ARG A 49 -37.13 -9.12 -21.89
N LYS A 50 -38.37 -9.33 -22.35
CA LYS A 50 -38.71 -9.37 -23.79
C LYS A 50 -38.54 -8.02 -24.46
N ALA A 51 -39.03 -6.94 -23.84
CA ALA A 51 -38.87 -5.60 -24.39
C ALA A 51 -37.42 -5.12 -24.36
N PHE A 52 -36.64 -5.53 -23.34
CA PHE A 52 -35.20 -5.26 -23.29
C PHE A 52 -34.45 -5.90 -24.47
N HIS A 53 -34.80 -7.13 -24.86
CA HIS A 53 -34.20 -7.78 -26.03
C HIS A 53 -34.54 -7.05 -27.33
N CYS A 54 -35.78 -6.62 -27.53
CA CYS A 54 -36.15 -5.80 -28.69
C CYS A 54 -35.40 -4.47 -28.70
N PHE A 55 -35.32 -3.78 -27.56
CA PHE A 55 -34.58 -2.53 -27.43
C PHE A 55 -33.08 -2.70 -27.76
N ASN A 56 -32.44 -3.73 -27.20
CA ASN A 56 -31.04 -4.02 -27.47
C ASN A 56 -30.83 -4.36 -28.96
N TYR A 57 -31.73 -5.12 -29.58
CA TYR A 57 -31.67 -5.43 -31.01
C TYR A 57 -31.70 -4.16 -31.89
N PHE A 58 -32.60 -3.21 -31.61
CA PHE A 58 -32.64 -1.94 -32.36
C PHE A 58 -31.37 -1.10 -32.17
N PHE A 59 -30.81 -1.04 -30.96
CA PHE A 59 -29.60 -0.28 -30.65
C PHE A 59 -28.30 -1.05 -30.93
N PHE A 60 -28.36 -2.27 -31.46
CA PHE A 60 -27.20 -3.14 -31.65
C PHE A 60 -26.12 -2.47 -32.51
N PHE A 61 -26.48 -2.00 -33.71
CA PHE A 61 -25.53 -1.35 -34.62
C PHE A 61 -24.91 -0.09 -34.00
N TYR A 62 -25.70 0.72 -33.30
CA TYR A 62 -25.22 1.91 -32.60
C TYR A 62 -24.18 1.54 -31.53
N ASN A 63 -24.48 0.53 -30.69
CA ASN A 63 -23.58 0.05 -29.66
C ASN A 63 -22.27 -0.52 -30.25
N VAL A 64 -22.33 -1.20 -31.40
CA VAL A 64 -21.14 -1.71 -32.10
C VAL A 64 -20.25 -0.57 -32.59
N VAL A 65 -20.82 0.45 -33.23
CA VAL A 65 -20.06 1.63 -33.70
C VAL A 65 -19.44 2.37 -32.52
N MET A 66 -20.20 2.61 -31.45
CA MET A 66 -19.69 3.22 -30.22
C MET A 66 -18.59 2.37 -29.56
N GLY A 67 -18.74 1.05 -29.54
CA GLY A 67 -17.72 0.11 -29.07
C GLY A 67 -16.41 0.22 -29.85
N PHE A 68 -16.49 0.33 -31.18
CA PHE A 68 -15.31 0.54 -32.01
C PHE A 68 -14.67 1.91 -31.76
N SER A 69 -15.47 2.99 -31.69
CA SER A 69 -14.97 4.34 -31.40
C SER A 69 -14.30 4.43 -30.03
N THR A 70 -14.89 3.84 -28.99
CA THR A 70 -14.30 3.80 -27.64
C THR A 70 -13.02 2.97 -27.59
N CYS A 71 -12.92 1.87 -28.35
CA CYS A 71 -11.69 1.11 -28.50
C CYS A 71 -10.59 1.96 -29.15
N ALA A 72 -10.90 2.67 -30.23
CA ALA A 72 -9.96 3.57 -30.91
C ALA A 72 -9.49 4.71 -30.00
N LEU A 73 -10.41 5.38 -29.29
CA LEU A 73 -10.07 6.42 -28.31
C LEU A 73 -9.23 5.87 -27.15
N ARG A 74 -9.53 4.66 -26.67
CA ARG A 74 -8.75 4.00 -25.62
C ARG A 74 -7.31 3.77 -26.09
N LEU A 75 -7.11 3.26 -27.30
CA LEU A 75 -5.77 3.08 -27.88
C LEU A 75 -5.03 4.42 -28.01
N LEU A 76 -5.70 5.45 -28.53
CA LEU A 76 -5.09 6.79 -28.66
C LEU A 76 -4.68 7.36 -27.31
N PHE A 77 -5.58 7.33 -26.32
CA PHE A 77 -5.28 7.83 -24.99
C PHE A 77 -4.16 7.03 -24.31
N SER A 78 -4.15 5.71 -24.46
CA SER A 78 -3.04 4.86 -23.98
C SER A 78 -1.71 5.22 -24.63
N LEU A 79 -1.68 5.57 -25.91
CA LEU A 79 -0.45 6.03 -26.58
C LEU A 79 0.01 7.39 -26.06
N VAL A 80 -0.90 8.36 -25.90
CA VAL A 80 -0.56 9.70 -25.39
C VAL A 80 -0.07 9.64 -23.95
N VAL A 81 -0.78 8.91 -23.09
CA VAL A 81 -0.36 8.70 -21.70
C VAL A 81 0.93 7.90 -21.65
N GLY A 82 1.06 6.86 -22.47
CA GLY A 82 2.29 6.06 -22.59
C GLY A 82 3.51 6.94 -22.92
N THR A 83 3.45 7.73 -23.99
CA THR A 83 4.56 8.62 -24.39
C THR A 83 4.87 9.70 -23.35
N TRP A 84 3.86 10.25 -22.69
CA TRP A 84 4.06 11.19 -21.58
C TRP A 84 4.76 10.53 -20.39
N LEU A 85 4.38 9.29 -20.04
CA LEU A 85 4.96 8.53 -18.94
C LEU A 85 6.37 8.01 -19.26
N VAL A 86 6.74 7.79 -20.53
CA VAL A 86 8.10 7.37 -20.93
C VAL A 86 9.18 8.30 -20.39
N SER A 87 8.89 9.60 -20.29
CA SER A 87 9.84 10.58 -19.73
C SER A 87 10.17 10.32 -18.25
N ARG A 88 9.32 9.58 -17.53
CA ARG A 88 9.44 9.35 -16.09
C ARG A 88 9.59 7.87 -15.74
N ILE A 89 10.82 7.48 -15.39
CA ILE A 89 11.18 6.10 -14.98
C ILE A 89 10.58 5.65 -13.64
N ASP A 90 10.06 6.57 -12.82
CA ASP A 90 9.45 6.25 -11.51
C ASP A 90 8.14 5.45 -11.64
N ARG A 91 7.49 5.45 -12.81
CA ARG A 91 6.20 4.78 -13.03
C ARG A 91 6.27 3.89 -14.26
N THR A 92 5.91 2.62 -14.07
CA THR A 92 5.78 1.69 -15.18
C THR A 92 4.60 2.03 -16.08
N ILE A 93 4.81 1.90 -17.39
CA ILE A 93 3.77 2.02 -18.42
C ILE A 93 2.94 0.74 -18.50
N MET A 94 3.49 -0.37 -18.00
CA MET A 94 2.90 -1.70 -18.13
C MET A 94 1.77 -1.90 -17.12
N GLN A 95 0.84 -2.81 -17.44
CA GLN A 95 -0.25 -3.18 -16.54
C GLN A 95 0.29 -3.89 -15.29
N ARG A 96 -0.40 -3.71 -14.16
CA ARG A 96 -0.08 -4.32 -12.86
C ARG A 96 0.10 -5.83 -13.03
N GLY A 97 1.27 -6.35 -12.64
CA GLY A 97 1.70 -7.74 -12.81
C GLY A 97 2.73 -7.96 -13.94
N TYR A 98 2.81 -7.05 -14.91
CA TYR A 98 3.82 -7.08 -15.97
C TYR A 98 4.88 -5.98 -15.81
N GLU A 99 4.94 -5.36 -14.64
CA GLU A 99 5.84 -4.24 -14.31
C GLU A 99 7.33 -4.60 -14.51
N THR A 100 7.68 -5.88 -14.38
CA THR A 100 9.05 -6.38 -14.59
C THR A 100 9.47 -6.41 -16.06
N LEU A 101 8.53 -6.32 -17.01
CA LEU A 101 8.86 -6.22 -18.43
C LEU A 101 9.33 -4.82 -18.81
N ASP A 102 9.08 -3.84 -17.95
CA ASP A 102 9.60 -2.49 -18.12
C ASP A 102 11.04 -2.42 -17.55
N ALA A 103 12.01 -2.43 -18.45
CA ALA A 103 13.42 -2.39 -18.09
C ALA A 103 13.81 -1.07 -17.40
N GLY A 104 13.16 0.05 -17.76
CA GLY A 104 13.41 1.35 -17.14
C GLY A 104 12.98 1.35 -15.68
N TYR A 105 11.74 0.92 -15.43
CA TYR A 105 11.20 0.78 -14.09
C TYR A 105 11.99 -0.23 -13.23
N SER A 106 12.35 -1.38 -13.79
CA SER A 106 13.14 -2.40 -13.09
C SER A 106 14.53 -1.90 -12.71
N THR A 107 15.18 -1.13 -13.59
CA THR A 107 16.49 -0.51 -13.31
C THR A 107 16.37 0.54 -12.21
N TRP A 108 15.32 1.37 -12.24
CA TRP A 108 15.05 2.35 -11.19
C TRP A 108 14.84 1.68 -9.83
N ILE A 109 14.04 0.60 -9.76
CA ILE A 109 13.90 -0.20 -8.53
C ILE A 109 15.25 -0.73 -8.07
N GLY A 110 16.04 -1.31 -8.98
CA GLY A 110 17.38 -1.84 -8.68
C GLY A 110 18.31 -0.78 -8.10
N MET A 111 18.29 0.44 -8.66
CA MET A 111 19.04 1.59 -8.14
C MET A 111 18.62 1.94 -6.71
N ILE A 112 17.31 2.01 -6.44
CA ILE A 112 16.79 2.30 -5.09
C ILE A 112 17.19 1.21 -4.09
N PHE A 113 17.14 -0.07 -4.48
CA PHE A 113 17.60 -1.15 -3.61
C PHE A 113 19.10 -1.07 -3.35
N ALA A 114 19.92 -0.85 -4.37
CA ALA A 114 21.36 -0.71 -4.21
C ALA A 114 21.70 0.46 -3.27
N ASP A 115 21.05 1.60 -3.45
CA ASP A 115 21.22 2.77 -2.58
C ASP A 115 20.76 2.47 -1.15
N HIS A 116 19.62 1.79 -0.97
CA HIS A 116 19.15 1.39 0.34
C HIS A 116 20.11 0.44 1.06
N TYR A 117 20.71 -0.53 0.36
CA TYR A 117 21.63 -1.50 0.96
C TYR A 117 22.99 -0.87 1.32
N HIS A 118 23.52 0.01 0.48
CA HIS A 118 24.84 0.60 0.70
C HIS A 118 24.81 1.88 1.55
N ASN A 119 23.79 2.72 1.38
CA ASN A 119 23.70 4.05 1.99
C ASN A 119 22.61 4.14 3.06
N ASN A 120 22.24 3.02 3.69
CA ASN A 120 21.27 3.05 4.79
C ASN A 120 21.75 3.97 5.94
N PRO A 121 21.04 5.09 6.23
CA PRO A 121 21.52 6.07 7.20
C PRO A 121 21.58 5.51 8.62
N VAL A 122 20.71 4.56 8.97
CA VAL A 122 20.71 3.90 10.29
C VAL A 122 21.96 3.04 10.45
N MET A 123 22.33 2.28 9.43
CA MET A 123 23.54 1.46 9.44
C MET A 123 24.79 2.33 9.52
N VAL A 124 24.87 3.38 8.69
CA VAL A 124 26.03 4.30 8.69
C VAL A 124 26.18 4.99 10.03
N CYS A 125 25.09 5.52 10.60
CA CYS A 125 25.10 6.15 11.92
C CYS A 125 25.49 5.15 13.02
N PHE A 126 24.98 3.92 12.97
CA PHE A 126 25.36 2.87 13.91
C PHE A 126 26.85 2.53 13.85
N CYS A 127 27.40 2.35 12.65
CA CYS A 127 28.83 2.11 12.46
C CYS A 127 29.68 3.28 12.95
N GLN A 128 29.29 4.53 12.65
CA GLN A 128 29.96 5.72 13.15
C GLN A 128 29.94 5.79 14.67
N LEU A 129 28.79 5.51 15.30
CA LEU A 129 28.65 5.48 16.75
C LEU A 129 29.56 4.40 17.36
N LEU A 130 29.63 3.20 16.77
CA LEU A 130 30.55 2.15 17.21
C LEU A 130 32.02 2.55 17.10
N VAL A 131 32.44 3.11 15.96
CA VAL A 131 33.83 3.53 15.73
C VAL A 131 34.23 4.64 16.70
N SER A 132 33.40 5.67 16.86
CA SER A 132 33.64 6.78 17.80
C SER A 132 33.75 6.28 19.25
N ASN A 133 32.87 5.36 19.67
CA ASN A 133 32.93 4.78 21.02
C ASN A 133 34.21 3.92 21.23
N VAL A 134 34.66 3.17 20.22
CA VAL A 134 35.91 2.39 20.31
C VAL A 134 37.13 3.32 20.40
N LEU A 135 37.16 4.39 19.60
CA LEU A 135 38.24 5.36 19.62
C LEU A 135 38.32 6.11 20.96
N GLU A 136 37.18 6.59 21.46
CA GLU A 136 37.08 7.25 22.77
C GLU A 136 37.53 6.30 23.90
N ARG A 137 37.11 5.03 23.83
CA ARG A 137 37.54 4.02 24.80
C ARG A 137 39.04 3.73 24.72
N ARG A 138 39.65 3.76 23.53
CA ARG A 138 41.09 3.60 23.34
C ARG A 138 41.86 4.78 23.93
N ASN A 139 41.43 6.01 23.64
CA ASN A 139 42.04 7.22 24.17
C ASN A 139 41.97 7.24 25.71
N THR A 140 40.80 6.96 26.28
CA THR A 140 40.64 6.87 27.75
C THR A 140 41.50 5.79 28.37
N THR A 141 41.68 4.61 27.75
CA THR A 141 42.63 3.60 28.27
C THR A 141 44.09 4.03 28.21
N THR A 142 44.52 4.79 27.20
CA THR A 142 45.89 5.31 27.14
C THR A 142 46.17 6.30 28.27
N TYR A 143 45.19 7.15 28.63
CA TYR A 143 45.30 8.06 29.77
C TYR A 143 45.07 7.36 31.13
N ALA A 144 44.23 6.32 31.19
CA ALA A 144 43.85 5.60 32.42
C ALA A 144 44.78 4.43 32.77
N SER A 145 45.78 4.09 31.94
CA SER A 145 46.79 3.07 32.25
C SER A 145 47.61 3.38 33.51
N PHE A 146 47.44 4.57 34.10
CA PHE A 146 48.05 5.00 35.35
C PHE A 146 47.18 4.74 36.59
N ASP A 147 45.92 4.29 36.47
CA ASP A 147 45.00 4.22 37.60
C ASP A 147 44.17 2.91 37.66
N ASN A 148 44.12 2.27 38.84
CA ASN A 148 43.58 0.90 39.06
C ASN A 148 42.02 0.80 39.02
N ALA A 149 41.31 1.86 38.60
CA ALA A 149 39.84 1.99 38.70
C ALA A 149 39.03 1.27 37.58
N LEU A 150 39.69 0.57 36.65
CA LEU A 150 39.08 0.01 35.42
C LEU A 150 38.10 -1.16 35.65
N SER A 151 38.21 -1.91 36.76
CA SER A 151 37.42 -3.13 36.99
C SER A 151 35.99 -2.84 37.47
N ALA A 152 35.80 -1.86 38.34
CA ALA A 152 34.49 -1.49 38.90
C ALA A 152 33.57 -0.80 37.87
N SER A 153 34.14 0.06 37.02
CA SER A 153 33.39 0.78 35.97
C SER A 153 32.83 -0.15 34.89
N THR A 154 33.54 -1.24 34.58
CA THR A 154 33.12 -2.23 33.59
C THR A 154 31.94 -3.08 34.06
N LEU A 155 31.89 -3.42 35.35
CA LEU A 155 30.78 -4.18 35.96
C LEU A 155 29.48 -3.38 36.02
N ASN A 156 29.55 -2.09 36.41
CA ASN A 156 28.39 -1.20 36.48
C ASN A 156 27.74 -1.00 35.09
N ASN A 157 28.56 -0.89 34.05
CA ASN A 157 28.10 -0.80 32.66
C ASN A 157 27.32 -2.04 32.20
N ARG A 158 27.65 -3.24 32.71
CA ARG A 158 26.93 -4.48 32.34
C ARG A 158 25.55 -4.54 32.98
N ALA A 159 25.41 -4.12 34.24
CA ALA A 159 24.13 -4.06 34.93
C ALA A 159 23.19 -3.05 34.24
N ARG A 160 23.68 -1.85 33.94
CA ARG A 160 22.91 -0.82 33.23
C ARG A 160 22.41 -1.30 31.86
N ARG A 161 23.25 -1.96 31.06
CA ARG A 161 22.85 -2.54 29.76
C ARG A 161 21.76 -3.60 29.90
N ARG A 162 21.80 -4.44 30.94
CA ARG A 162 20.76 -5.45 31.21
C ARG A 162 19.43 -4.80 31.58
N TRP A 163 19.46 -3.76 32.43
CA TRP A 163 18.26 -3.01 32.78
C TRP A 163 17.61 -2.31 31.58
N VAL A 164 18.41 -1.63 30.74
CA VAL A 164 17.91 -1.00 29.50
C VAL A 164 17.30 -2.04 28.56
N LEU A 165 17.93 -3.20 28.40
CA LEU A 165 17.39 -4.28 27.58
C LEU A 165 16.03 -4.78 28.12
N SER A 166 15.92 -5.05 29.41
CA SER A 166 14.66 -5.48 30.03
C SER A 166 13.57 -4.43 29.87
N TYR A 167 13.91 -3.15 30.04
CA TYR A 167 12.99 -2.04 29.82
C TYR A 167 12.47 -1.99 28.36
N THR A 168 13.37 -2.11 27.37
CA THR A 168 12.98 -2.14 25.95
C THR A 168 12.10 -3.34 25.62
N LEU A 169 12.38 -4.52 26.17
CA LEU A 169 11.59 -5.74 25.94
C LEU A 169 10.20 -5.68 26.58
N MET A 170 10.09 -5.11 27.78
CA MET A 170 8.79 -4.91 28.42
C MET A 170 7.90 -3.94 27.63
N LYS A 171 8.50 -2.89 27.04
CA LYS A 171 7.77 -1.92 26.22
C LYS A 171 7.49 -2.40 24.79
N ASN A 172 8.19 -3.44 24.32
CA ASN A 172 8.05 -4.00 22.98
C ASN A 172 7.98 -5.54 23.04
N PRO A 173 6.84 -6.11 23.45
CA PRO A 173 6.70 -7.55 23.70
C PRO A 173 6.92 -8.42 22.45
N SER A 174 6.61 -7.91 21.26
CA SER A 174 6.82 -8.62 19.99
C SER A 174 8.30 -8.92 19.70
N LEU A 175 9.23 -8.10 20.20
CA LEU A 175 10.67 -8.30 20.01
C LEU A 175 11.23 -9.46 20.84
N ILE A 176 10.50 -9.94 21.85
CA ILE A 176 10.91 -11.09 22.67
C ILE A 176 11.04 -12.34 21.79
N LEU A 177 10.13 -12.52 20.82
CA LEU A 177 10.12 -13.67 19.91
C LEU A 177 11.22 -13.60 18.86
N LEU A 178 11.42 -12.43 18.28
CA LEU A 178 12.42 -12.19 17.23
C LEU A 178 13.85 -12.16 17.78
N ARG A 179 14.02 -12.33 19.09
CA ARG A 179 15.33 -12.37 19.74
C ARG A 179 16.11 -13.60 19.28
N LYS A 180 17.36 -13.39 18.89
CA LYS A 180 18.31 -14.41 18.41
C LYS A 180 18.37 -15.71 19.23
N HIS A 181 18.14 -15.63 20.56
CA HIS A 181 18.12 -16.80 21.44
C HIS A 181 16.91 -17.72 21.18
N ASN A 182 15.73 -17.14 20.93
CA ASN A 182 14.51 -17.87 20.61
C ASN A 182 14.49 -18.32 19.15
N LEU A 183 15.10 -17.54 18.24
CA LEU A 183 15.17 -17.87 16.81
C LEU A 183 15.95 -19.16 16.52
N LYS A 184 17.01 -19.45 17.29
CA LYS A 184 17.76 -20.73 17.18
C LYS A 184 16.97 -21.96 17.65
N GLN A 185 15.96 -21.76 18.49
CA GLN A 185 15.03 -22.83 18.91
C GLN A 185 13.82 -22.95 17.96
N SER A 186 13.70 -22.05 16.97
CA SER A 186 12.55 -21.96 16.07
C SER A 186 12.45 -23.08 15.03
N SER A 187 13.51 -23.88 14.81
CA SER A 187 13.44 -25.05 13.92
C SER A 187 12.57 -26.20 14.48
N THR A 188 12.00 -26.03 15.68
CA THR A 188 11.12 -27.01 16.36
C THR A 188 9.80 -26.38 16.84
N GLN A 189 9.48 -25.15 16.46
CA GLN A 189 8.63 -24.25 17.26
C GLN A 189 7.50 -23.60 16.46
N THR A 190 6.46 -24.38 16.15
CA THR A 190 5.17 -23.88 15.67
C THR A 190 4.26 -23.44 16.83
N GLU A 191 4.52 -23.91 18.05
CA GLU A 191 3.68 -23.63 19.24
C GLU A 191 4.03 -22.32 19.97
N THR A 192 5.27 -21.83 19.86
CA THR A 192 5.71 -20.60 20.53
C THR A 192 5.21 -19.33 19.84
N THR A 193 5.04 -19.37 18.52
CA THR A 193 4.46 -18.26 17.75
C THR A 193 2.98 -18.06 18.10
N VAL A 194 2.22 -19.14 18.27
CA VAL A 194 0.81 -19.11 18.69
C VAL A 194 0.66 -18.57 20.11
N ARG A 195 1.45 -19.07 21.07
CA ARG A 195 1.43 -18.58 22.47
C ARG A 195 1.74 -17.10 22.58
N ALA A 196 2.60 -16.60 21.71
CA ALA A 196 2.99 -15.20 21.73
C ALA A 196 2.01 -14.27 21.00
N TRP A 197 1.35 -14.76 19.95
CA TRP A 197 0.19 -14.09 19.36
C TRP A 197 -0.95 -13.96 20.38
N VAL A 198 -1.19 -15.02 21.17
CA VAL A 198 -2.17 -15.01 22.27
C VAL A 198 -1.77 -14.01 23.35
N MET A 199 -0.52 -13.99 23.79
CA MET A 199 -0.03 -13.02 24.79
C MET A 199 -0.10 -11.56 24.28
N ALA A 200 0.23 -11.32 23.00
CA ALA A 200 0.11 -9.99 22.38
C ALA A 200 -1.35 -9.51 22.32
N SER A 201 -2.28 -10.42 21.98
CA SER A 201 -3.71 -10.12 21.99
C SER A 201 -4.25 -9.78 23.38
N GLN A 202 -3.74 -10.46 24.43
CA GLN A 202 -4.11 -10.20 25.82
C GLN A 202 -3.53 -8.88 26.35
N THR A 203 -2.33 -8.49 25.91
CA THR A 203 -1.78 -7.17 26.26
C THR A 203 -2.55 -6.02 25.60
N GLN A 204 -3.16 -6.25 24.44
CA GLN A 204 -3.94 -5.24 23.72
C GLN A 204 -5.36 -5.11 24.29
N SER A 205 -5.96 -6.18 24.82
CA SER A 205 -7.24 -6.10 25.54
C SER A 205 -7.13 -5.35 26.87
N HIS A 206 -5.98 -5.42 27.55
CA HIS A 206 -5.77 -4.67 28.80
C HIS A 206 -5.51 -3.17 28.64
N GLN A 207 -5.27 -2.67 27.41
CA GLN A 207 -5.14 -1.23 27.13
C GLN A 207 -6.45 -0.58 26.62
N ALA A 208 -7.51 -1.35 26.38
CA ALA A 208 -8.76 -0.87 25.80
C ALA A 208 -9.91 -0.64 26.81
N THR A 209 -9.65 -0.66 28.12
CA THR A 209 -10.63 -0.29 29.15
C THR A 209 -10.27 1.04 29.81
N PRO A 210 -10.79 2.19 29.34
CA PRO A 210 -10.99 3.31 30.23
C PRO A 210 -12.17 2.99 31.17
N GLU A 211 -11.91 3.04 32.47
CA GLU A 211 -12.92 3.05 33.52
C GLU A 211 -13.97 4.13 33.22
N ILE A 212 -15.21 3.70 32.95
CA ILE A 212 -16.39 4.55 33.08
C ILE A 212 -16.98 4.22 34.45
N ILE A 213 -16.56 4.97 35.46
CA ILE A 213 -17.21 5.03 36.77
C ILE A 213 -18.44 5.93 36.58
N ILE A 214 -19.63 5.32 36.60
CA ILE A 214 -20.90 6.04 36.84
C ILE A 214 -21.24 5.77 38.29
N THR A 215 -21.01 6.76 39.15
CA THR A 215 -21.65 6.84 40.46
C THR A 215 -23.04 7.44 40.28
N GLU A 216 -23.99 6.80 40.98
CA GLU A 216 -25.41 7.14 41.13
C GLU A 216 -25.71 8.61 41.46
#